data_AF-A0A9D1ZB53-F1
#
_entry.id   AF-A0A9D1ZB53-F1
#
_cell.length_a   1.000
_cell.length_b   1.000
_cell.length_c   1.000
_cell.angle_alpha   90.00
_cell.angle_beta   90.00
_cell.angle_gamma   90.00
#
_symmetry.space_group_name_H-M   'P 1'
#
loop_
_entity.id
_entity.type
_entity.pdbx_description
1 polymer ?
#
loop_
_entity_poly.entity_id
_entity_poly.type
_entity_poly.pdbx_seq_one_letter_code
_entity_poly.pdbx_strand_id
1 'polypeptide(L)'
;MKKSTFIGNLVAWIVVAAVCGAFLVWWQTGEGTANISDPVVQLGVVLAAPMLLYAIGALAGLALLWFKRILVGRITKIVCRIIGILALAFVLFAGVPVFVPDAGSSLLGPVVVVVYVSMVAPLLILVLGVVYAIGCAGVSPGKRGASAAPLPDDRTE
;
A
#
# COMPACT_ATOMS: atom_id res chain seq x y z
N MET A 1 -14.59 -7.27 6.44
CA MET A 1 -13.78 -8.09 5.51
C MET A 1 -13.69 -9.52 6.02
N LYS A 2 -13.36 -10.51 5.18
CA LYS A 2 -13.11 -11.87 5.69
C LYS A 2 -11.84 -11.86 6.56
N LYS A 3 -11.86 -12.61 7.67
CA LYS A 3 -10.74 -12.67 8.63
C LYS A 3 -9.44 -13.12 7.97
N SER A 4 -9.50 -14.07 7.04
CA SER A 4 -8.32 -14.55 6.29
C SER A 4 -7.67 -13.45 5.44
N THR A 5 -8.47 -12.64 4.74
CA THR A 5 -7.95 -11.52 3.92
C THR A 5 -7.32 -10.42 4.79
N PHE A 6 -7.88 -10.17 5.98
CA PHE A 6 -7.29 -9.23 6.93
C PHE A 6 -5.92 -9.69 7.38
N ILE A 7 -5.82 -10.94 7.85
CA ILE A 7 -4.57 -11.51 8.34
C ILE A 7 -3.53 -11.55 7.23
N GLY A 8 -3.90 -11.96 6.01
CA GLY A 8 -2.99 -11.99 4.87
C GLY A 8 -2.38 -10.62 4.56
N ASN A 9 -3.21 -9.58 4.46
CA ASN A 9 -2.72 -8.22 4.24
C ASN A 9 -1.91 -7.69 5.43
N LEU A 10 -2.35 -7.94 6.66
CA LEU A 10 -1.64 -7.50 7.86
C LEU A 10 -0.23 -8.09 7.90
N VAL A 11 -0.10 -9.40 7.71
CA VAL A 11 1.20 -10.09 7.71
C VAL A 11 2.08 -9.57 6.58
N ALA A 12 1.55 -9.42 5.36
CA ALA A 12 2.31 -8.90 4.23
C ALA A 12 2.91 -7.52 4.53
N TRP A 13 2.11 -6.59 5.07
CA TRP A 13 2.60 -5.24 5.37
C TRP A 13 3.51 -5.19 6.59
N ILE A 14 3.35 -6.07 7.58
CA ILE A 14 4.31 -6.21 8.70
C ILE A 14 5.67 -6.66 8.17
N VAL A 15 5.70 -7.66 7.28
CA VAL A 15 6.96 -8.16 6.69
C VAL A 15 7.64 -7.05 5.90
N VAL A 16 6.90 -6.34 5.04
CA VAL A 16 7.46 -5.20 4.28
C VAL A 16 8.00 -4.12 5.23
N ALA A 17 7.24 -3.73 6.26
CA ALA A 17 7.69 -2.74 7.23
C ALA A 17 8.94 -3.20 8.00
N ALA A 18 9.01 -4.47 8.39
CA ALA A 18 10.15 -5.03 9.11
C ALA A 18 11.41 -5.03 8.22
N VAL A 19 11.30 -5.46 6.96
CA VAL A 19 12.43 -5.48 6.02
C VAL A 19 12.92 -4.07 5.72
N CYS A 20 12.01 -3.13 5.41
CA CYS A 20 12.37 -1.74 5.14
C CYS A 20 12.96 -1.05 6.38
N GLY A 21 12.38 -1.29 7.56
CA GLY A 21 12.88 -0.75 8.82
C GLY A 21 14.26 -1.29 9.17
N ALA A 22 14.48 -2.60 9.06
CA ALA A 22 15.78 -3.22 9.29
C ALA A 22 16.84 -2.67 8.33
N PHE A 23 16.52 -2.53 7.05
CA PHE A 23 17.42 -1.92 6.07
C PHE A 23 17.77 -0.48 6.42
N LEU A 24 16.79 0.37 6.77
CA LEU A 24 17.05 1.76 7.12
C LEU A 24 17.91 1.91 8.38
N VAL A 25 17.69 1.07 9.39
CA VAL A 25 18.52 1.04 10.60
C VAL A 25 19.95 0.68 10.22
N TRP A 26 20.15 -0.42 9.48
CA TRP A 26 21.46 -0.86 9.01
C TRP A 26 22.18 0.19 8.13
N TRP A 27 21.43 0.88 7.27
CA TRP A 27 21.95 1.96 6.43
C TRP A 27 22.39 3.17 7.25
N GLN A 28 21.60 3.58 8.24
CA GLN A 28 21.86 4.73 9.09
C GLN A 28 23.00 4.51 10.09
N THR A 29 23.28 3.27 10.49
CA THR A 29 24.42 2.92 11.34
C THR A 29 25.78 3.01 10.63
N GLY A 30 25.82 3.38 9.34
CA GLY A 30 27.05 3.58 8.57
C GLY A 30 27.66 2.30 8.01
N GLU A 31 27.31 1.14 8.57
CA GLU A 31 27.70 -0.20 8.08
C GLU A 31 27.29 -0.46 6.62
N GLY A 32 26.19 0.15 6.16
CA GLY A 32 25.71 -0.01 4.77
C GLY A 32 26.45 0.82 3.72
N THR A 33 27.20 1.86 4.10
CA THR A 33 27.77 2.83 3.13
C THR A 33 28.88 2.24 2.25
N ALA A 34 29.58 1.20 2.72
CA ALA A 34 30.68 0.57 1.99
C ALA A 34 30.26 -0.16 0.70
N ASN A 35 28.96 -0.50 0.55
CA ASN A 35 28.44 -1.31 -0.54
C ASN A 35 27.46 -0.56 -1.46
N ILE A 36 27.55 0.77 -1.55
CA ILE A 36 26.59 1.57 -2.34
C ILE A 36 26.62 1.27 -3.86
N SER A 37 27.65 0.57 -4.35
CA SER A 37 27.71 0.08 -5.73
C SER A 37 26.87 -1.19 -5.97
N ASP A 38 26.40 -1.86 -4.91
CA ASP A 38 25.52 -3.02 -5.01
C ASP A 38 24.10 -2.56 -5.41
N PRO A 39 23.53 -3.08 -6.52
CA PRO A 39 22.17 -2.76 -6.95
C PRO A 39 21.12 -3.00 -5.87
N VAL A 40 21.27 -4.03 -5.04
CA VAL A 40 20.31 -4.32 -3.96
C VAL A 40 20.35 -3.23 -2.88
N VAL A 41 21.54 -2.72 -2.57
CA VAL A 41 21.73 -1.62 -1.62
C VAL A 41 21.15 -0.33 -2.19
N GLN A 42 21.42 -0.02 -3.47
CA GLN A 42 20.85 1.15 -4.15
C GLN A 42 19.33 1.11 -4.17
N LEU A 43 18.74 -0.05 -4.47
CA LEU A 43 17.29 -0.24 -4.43
C LEU A 43 16.73 0.04 -3.03
N GLY A 44 17.39 -0.47 -1.99
CA GLY A 44 17.01 -0.22 -0.60
C GLY A 44 17.07 1.27 -0.24
N VAL A 45 18.12 1.99 -0.66
CA VAL A 45 18.27 3.43 -0.40
C VAL A 45 17.11 4.23 -1.00
N VAL A 46 16.69 3.89 -2.22
CA VAL A 46 15.63 4.62 -2.92
C VAL A 46 14.24 4.24 -2.39
N LEU A 47 14.01 2.97 -2.07
CA LEU A 47 12.66 2.45 -1.80
C LEU A 47 12.31 2.26 -0.34
N ALA A 48 13.28 2.06 0.57
CA ALA A 48 12.96 1.61 1.92
C ALA A 48 12.12 2.63 2.70
N ALA A 49 12.44 3.93 2.61
CA ALA A 49 11.67 4.98 3.27
C ALA A 49 10.23 5.12 2.73
N PRO A 50 9.99 5.30 1.41
CA PRO A 50 8.62 5.37 0.88
C PRO A 50 7.82 4.08 1.12
N MET A 51 8.44 2.91 0.97
CA MET A 51 7.77 1.64 1.23
C MET A 51 7.39 1.48 2.69
N LEU A 52 8.27 1.87 3.62
CA LEU A 52 7.96 1.83 5.05
C LEU A 52 6.79 2.75 5.40
N LEU A 53 6.79 3.99 4.88
CA LEU A 53 5.69 4.94 5.11
C LEU A 53 4.37 4.41 4.55
N TYR A 54 4.38 3.85 3.34
CA TYR A 54 3.21 3.24 2.74
C TYR A 54 2.71 2.06 3.57
N ALA A 55 3.61 1.18 4.02
CA ALA A 55 3.28 0.02 4.83
C ALA A 55 2.67 0.43 6.18
N ILE A 56 3.23 1.45 6.84
CA ILE A 56 2.67 2.02 8.09
C ILE A 56 1.25 2.55 7.84
N GLY A 57 1.04 3.29 6.75
CA GLY A 57 -0.29 3.77 6.36
C GLY A 57 -1.28 2.63 6.13
N ALA A 58 -0.86 1.58 5.41
CA ALA A 58 -1.68 0.40 5.16
C ALA A 58 -2.03 -0.34 6.46
N LEU A 59 -1.07 -0.52 7.37
CA LEU A 59 -1.29 -1.15 8.67
C LEU A 59 -2.25 -0.34 9.55
N ALA A 60 -2.05 0.99 9.62
CA ALA A 60 -2.92 1.88 10.38
C ALA A 60 -4.35 1.85 9.84
N GLY A 61 -4.52 1.93 8.51
CA GLY A 61 -5.81 1.83 7.86
C GLY A 61 -6.48 0.47 8.08
N LEU A 62 -5.73 -0.64 7.94
CA LEU A 62 -6.25 -1.99 8.17
C LEU A 62 -6.71 -2.18 9.62
N ALA A 63 -5.90 -1.74 10.59
CA ALA A 63 -6.24 -1.77 12.00
C ALA A 63 -7.53 -0.99 12.28
N LEU A 64 -7.63 0.24 11.77
CA LEU A 64 -8.78 1.10 11.98
C LEU A 64 -10.06 0.50 11.38
N LEU A 65 -10.00 -0.02 10.14
CA LEU A 65 -11.12 -0.66 9.47
C LEU A 65 -11.58 -1.93 10.19
N TRP A 66 -10.64 -2.71 10.74
CA TRP A 66 -10.94 -3.94 11.47
C TRP A 66 -11.55 -3.65 12.85
N PHE A 67 -10.90 -2.80 13.66
CA PHE A 67 -11.37 -2.46 15.00
C PHE A 67 -12.71 -1.74 14.99
N LYS A 68 -12.92 -0.80 14.06
CA LYS A 68 -14.17 -0.06 13.94
C LYS A 68 -15.22 -0.76 13.07
N ARG A 69 -14.90 -1.94 12.52
CA ARG A 69 -15.76 -2.71 11.59
C ARG A 69 -16.35 -1.83 10.48
N ILE A 70 -15.54 -0.93 9.92
CA ILE A 70 -16.00 0.04 8.93
C ILE A 70 -16.32 -0.69 7.62
N LEU A 71 -17.48 -0.36 7.07
CA LEU A 71 -17.95 -0.84 5.78
C LEU A 71 -17.93 0.32 4.79
N VAL A 72 -17.52 0.04 3.56
CA VAL A 72 -17.31 1.05 2.52
C VAL A 72 -18.21 0.76 1.33
N GLY A 73 -18.66 1.80 0.63
CA GLY A 73 -19.42 1.65 -0.61
C GLY A 73 -18.60 0.92 -1.68
N ARG A 74 -19.27 0.17 -2.57
CA ARG A 74 -18.61 -0.64 -3.61
C ARG A 74 -17.71 0.21 -4.52
N ILE A 75 -18.18 1.40 -4.92
CA ILE A 75 -17.43 2.31 -5.80
C ILE A 75 -16.19 2.85 -5.07
N THR A 76 -16.37 3.40 -3.86
CA THR A 76 -15.25 3.90 -3.04
C THR A 76 -14.19 2.84 -2.82
N LYS A 77 -14.59 1.60 -2.53
CA LYS A 77 -13.66 0.47 -2.41
C LYS A 77 -12.83 0.26 -3.68
N ILE A 78 -13.47 0.24 -4.86
CA ILE A 78 -12.78 0.02 -6.13
C ILE A 78 -11.80 1.17 -6.40
N VAL A 79 -12.26 2.41 -6.30
CA VAL A 79 -11.44 3.61 -6.55
C VAL A 79 -10.24 3.66 -5.62
N CYS A 80 -10.45 3.48 -4.31
CA CYS A 80 -9.36 3.45 -3.33
C CYS A 80 -8.38 2.30 -3.57
N ARG A 81 -8.88 1.14 -4.00
CA ARG A 81 -8.01 0.00 -4.34
C ARG A 81 -7.14 0.29 -5.56
N ILE A 82 -7.71 0.87 -6.63
CA ILE A 82 -6.97 1.25 -7.84
C ILE A 82 -5.91 2.29 -7.50
N ILE A 83 -6.29 3.37 -6.81
CA ILE A 83 -5.37 4.45 -6.41
C ILE A 83 -4.25 3.89 -5.52
N GLY A 84 -4.59 3.08 -4.53
CA GLY A 84 -3.62 2.47 -3.63
C GLY A 84 -2.60 1.61 -4.38
N ILE A 85 -3.07 0.71 -5.27
CA ILE A 85 -2.19 -0.15 -6.06
C ILE A 85 -1.35 0.66 -7.05
N LEU A 86 -1.93 1.68 -7.69
CA LEU A 86 -1.21 2.53 -8.63
C LEU A 86 -0.11 3.32 -7.93
N ALA A 87 -0.38 3.84 -6.73
CA ALA A 87 0.62 4.49 -5.90
C ALA A 87 1.75 3.55 -5.50
N LEU A 88 1.43 2.31 -5.11
CA LEU A 88 2.44 1.30 -4.78
C LEU A 88 3.31 0.95 -6.00
N ALA A 89 2.67 0.75 -7.16
CA ALA A 89 3.38 0.51 -8.41
C ALA A 89 4.29 1.69 -8.76
N PHE A 90 3.82 2.92 -8.57
CA PHE A 90 4.62 4.12 -8.82
C PHE A 90 5.84 4.20 -7.90
N VAL A 91 5.71 3.84 -6.61
CA VAL A 91 6.86 3.70 -5.70
C VAL A 91 7.84 2.64 -6.22
N LEU A 92 7.36 1.46 -6.63
CA LEU A 92 8.22 0.41 -7.17
C LEU A 92 8.94 0.83 -8.46
N PHE A 93 8.27 1.61 -9.32
CA PHE A 93 8.86 2.13 -10.55
C PHE A 93 10.08 3.01 -10.32
N ALA A 94 10.17 3.70 -9.17
CA ALA A 94 11.36 4.47 -8.81
C ALA A 94 12.62 3.58 -8.62
N GLY A 95 12.44 2.28 -8.39
CA GLY A 95 13.55 1.33 -8.27
C GLY A 95 14.04 0.74 -9.59
N VAL A 96 13.28 0.88 -10.69
CA VAL A 96 13.61 0.24 -11.99
C VAL A 96 14.96 0.69 -12.56
N PRO A 97 15.35 1.98 -12.48
CA PRO A 97 16.65 2.42 -13.01
C PRO A 97 17.87 1.75 -12.38
N VAL A 98 17.72 1.14 -11.20
CA VAL A 98 18.78 0.37 -10.54
C VAL A 98 19.17 -0.88 -11.35
N PHE A 99 18.20 -1.48 -12.05
CA PHE A 99 18.42 -2.68 -12.86
C PHE A 99 18.54 -2.39 -14.36
N VAL A 100 17.94 -1.29 -14.81
CA VAL A 100 17.98 -0.84 -16.20
C VAL A 100 18.45 0.62 -16.22
N PRO A 101 19.77 0.87 -16.15
CA PRO A 101 20.33 2.22 -16.07
C PRO A 101 19.90 3.11 -17.23
N ASP A 102 19.76 2.54 -18.43
CA ASP A 102 19.32 3.23 -19.65
C ASP A 102 17.88 3.76 -19.54
N ALA A 103 17.05 3.15 -18.69
CA ALA A 103 15.70 3.63 -18.40
C ALA A 103 15.69 4.85 -17.46
N GLY A 104 16.83 5.21 -16.86
CA GLY A 104 16.97 6.31 -15.93
C GLY A 104 16.44 7.63 -16.47
N SER A 105 16.80 7.98 -17.71
CA SER A 105 16.35 9.22 -18.38
C SER A 105 14.83 9.25 -18.64
N SER A 106 14.23 8.09 -18.93
CA SER A 106 12.79 7.93 -19.19
C SER A 106 11.96 7.85 -17.92
N LEU A 107 12.57 7.43 -16.81
CA LEU A 107 11.96 7.28 -15.49
C LEU A 107 12.38 8.37 -14.49
N LEU A 108 13.06 9.43 -14.96
CA LEU A 108 13.42 10.59 -14.14
C LEU A 108 12.20 11.17 -13.41
N GLY A 109 11.05 11.27 -14.10
CA GLY A 109 9.80 11.75 -13.49
C GLY A 109 9.38 10.92 -12.27
N PRO A 110 9.12 9.61 -12.43
CA PRO A 110 8.80 8.73 -11.30
C PRO A 110 9.83 8.73 -10.16
N VAL A 111 11.12 8.66 -10.47
CA VAL A 111 12.18 8.70 -9.46
C VAL A 111 12.16 10.01 -8.68
N VAL A 112 12.14 11.15 -9.39
CA VAL A 112 12.11 12.47 -8.78
C VAL A 112 10.85 12.65 -7.95
N VAL A 113 9.68 12.25 -8.46
CA VAL A 113 8.42 12.38 -7.72
C VAL A 113 8.44 11.51 -6.47
N VAL A 114 8.85 10.24 -6.54
CA VAL A 114 8.87 9.37 -5.35
C VAL A 114 9.87 9.88 -4.30
N VAL A 115 11.09 10.22 -4.71
CA VAL A 115 12.11 10.73 -3.78
C VAL A 115 11.71 12.08 -3.21
N TYR A 116 11.27 13.02 -4.05
CA TYR A 116 10.83 14.36 -3.64
C TYR A 116 9.60 14.32 -2.75
N VAL A 117 8.55 13.57 -3.12
CA VAL A 117 7.34 13.46 -2.29
C VAL A 117 7.65 12.77 -0.97
N SER A 118 8.57 11.80 -0.94
CA SER A 118 9.04 11.20 0.32
C SER A 118 9.74 12.21 1.23
N MET A 119 10.47 13.17 0.65
CA MET A 119 11.16 14.22 1.41
C MET A 119 10.25 15.37 1.81
N VAL A 120 9.39 15.84 0.91
CA VAL A 120 8.62 17.08 1.05
C VAL A 120 7.21 16.84 1.59
N ALA A 121 6.63 15.67 1.32
CA ALA A 121 5.31 15.31 1.80
C ALA A 121 5.21 13.82 2.20
N PRO A 122 6.02 13.34 3.16
CA PRO A 122 6.00 11.95 3.61
C PRO A 122 4.61 11.49 4.08
N LEU A 123 3.80 12.42 4.61
CA LEU A 123 2.41 12.19 4.99
C LEU A 123 1.53 11.76 3.81
N LEU A 124 1.79 12.23 2.58
CA LEU A 124 1.02 11.81 1.40
C LEU A 124 1.19 10.30 1.14
N ILE A 125 2.41 9.78 1.27
CA ILE A 125 2.70 8.35 1.07
C ILE A 125 2.00 7.50 2.12
N LEU A 126 2.01 7.96 3.37
CA LEU A 126 1.28 7.32 4.46
C LEU A 126 -0.23 7.30 4.19
N VAL A 127 -0.79 8.43 3.74
CA VAL A 127 -2.22 8.51 3.36
C VAL A 127 -2.54 7.56 2.21
N LEU A 128 -1.68 7.42 1.20
CA LEU A 128 -1.86 6.47 0.11
C LEU A 128 -1.90 5.01 0.60
N GLY A 129 -1.09 4.67 1.62
CA GLY A 129 -1.19 3.39 2.32
C GLY A 129 -2.56 3.19 2.99
N VAL A 130 -3.08 4.23 3.66
CA VAL A 130 -4.44 4.20 4.25
C VAL A 130 -5.51 4.02 3.16
N VAL A 131 -5.38 4.70 2.03
CA VAL A 131 -6.28 4.57 0.87
C VAL A 131 -6.28 3.13 0.35
N TYR A 132 -5.12 2.48 0.25
CA TYR A 132 -5.04 1.06 -0.08
C TYR A 132 -5.82 0.18 0.92
N ALA A 133 -5.67 0.44 2.22
CA ALA A 133 -6.39 -0.31 3.24
C ALA A 133 -7.91 -0.15 3.12
N ILE A 134 -8.40 1.06 2.81
CA ILE A 134 -9.82 1.33 2.51
C ILE A 134 -10.28 0.51 1.30
N GLY A 135 -9.44 0.38 0.27
CA GLY A 135 -9.69 -0.50 -0.87
C GLY A 135 -9.82 -1.99 -0.51
N CYS A 136 -9.31 -2.40 0.66
CA CYS A 136 -9.42 -3.76 1.18
C CYS A 136 -10.62 -3.96 2.13
N ALA A 137 -11.38 -2.91 2.44
CA ALA A 137 -12.48 -2.94 3.41
C ALA A 137 -13.63 -3.88 3.01
N GLY A 138 -14.48 -4.20 3.99
CA GLY A 138 -15.76 -4.84 3.74
C GLY A 138 -16.67 -3.91 2.93
N VAL A 139 -17.50 -4.48 2.06
CA VAL A 139 -18.48 -3.70 1.31
C VAL A 139 -19.75 -3.57 2.16
N SER A 140 -20.25 -2.36 2.38
CA SER A 140 -21.57 -2.18 2.99
C SER A 140 -22.59 -2.92 2.13
N PRO A 141 -23.51 -3.71 2.71
CA PRO A 141 -24.71 -4.10 1.98
C PRO A 141 -25.38 -2.77 1.62
N GLY A 142 -25.20 -2.32 0.37
CA GLY A 142 -25.90 -1.14 -0.11
C GLY A 142 -27.38 -1.38 0.15
N LYS A 143 -28.14 -0.31 0.39
CA LYS A 143 -29.59 -0.36 0.22
C LYS A 143 -29.82 -1.06 -1.12
N ARG A 144 -30.15 -2.37 -1.10
CA ARG A 144 -30.88 -2.99 -2.19
C ARG A 144 -32.04 -2.03 -2.34
N GLY A 145 -32.16 -1.41 -3.52
CA GLY A 145 -33.28 -0.53 -3.79
C GLY A 145 -34.57 -1.19 -3.35
N ALA A 146 -35.59 -0.39 -3.05
CA ALA A 146 -36.93 -0.82 -2.67
C ALA A 146 -37.67 -1.67 -3.74
N SER A 147 -36.94 -2.48 -4.53
CA SER A 147 -37.41 -3.40 -5.56
C SER A 147 -36.69 -4.76 -5.49
N ALA A 148 -36.28 -5.19 -4.30
CA ALA A 148 -36.20 -6.63 -4.03
C ALA A 148 -37.48 -6.99 -3.29
N ALA A 149 -38.53 -7.27 -4.07
CA ALA A 149 -39.73 -7.91 -3.55
C ALA A 149 -39.32 -9.12 -2.70
N PRO A 150 -39.96 -9.36 -1.54
CA PRO A 150 -39.85 -10.65 -0.88
C PRO A 150 -40.29 -11.70 -1.90
N LEU A 151 -39.41 -12.64 -2.25
CA LEU A 151 -39.86 -13.87 -2.89
C LEU A 151 -40.76 -14.55 -1.85
N PRO A 152 -42.03 -14.85 -2.18
CA PRO A 152 -42.92 -15.54 -1.26
C PRO A 152 -42.32 -16.90 -0.87
N ASP A 153 -42.47 -17.25 0.40
CA ASP A 153 -42.15 -18.55 0.96
C ASP A 153 -42.89 -19.66 0.20
N ASP A 154 -42.21 -20.31 -0.72
CA ASP A 154 -42.61 -21.61 -1.23
C ASP A 154 -41.89 -22.69 -0.41
N ARG A 155 -42.52 -23.05 0.72
CA ARG A 155 -42.89 -24.42 1.09
C ARG A 155 -43.19 -24.53 2.57
N THR A 156 -44.46 -24.27 2.88
CA THR A 156 -45.25 -25.27 3.60
C THR A 156 -45.24 -26.57 2.79
N GLU A 157 -44.53 -27.58 3.31
CA GLU A 157 -44.84 -29.03 3.31
C GLU A 157 -43.59 -29.81 3.74
#